data_AF-A0A562VA54-F1
#
_entry.id   AF-A0A562VA54-F1
#
_cell.length_a   1.000
_cell.length_b   1.000
_cell.length_c   1.000
_cell.angle_alpha   90.00
_cell.angle_beta   90.00
_cell.angle_gamma   90.00
#
_symmetry.space_group_name_H-M   'P 1'
#
loop_
_entity.id
_entity.type
_entity.pdbx_description
1 polymer ?
#
loop_
_entity_poly.entity_id
_entity_poly.type
_entity_poly.pdbx_seq_one_letter_code
_entity_poly.pdbx_strand_id
1 'polypeptide(L)'
;MTEKPGEPGSLYDIALRWHRANPRAPLPDDAEPDGGCGFVRRGKGSPPGVAAAEALDRHFADPAATPADLDHAVHLAADAQVHGNAHVTAAAERADPGRAHETGRWLVRHSGHLCGVNTGIVLLGTARDPADIPLIRTVGLYSDGCAALAVATLSRIRNGHDAILWLAERLTGWGRSYAVGALCRRAGTYRDWLLRSACPDVLDGYYAGEVATAAHLHAAVTAPVVDDELLDHTGMLLRTMSGCHGMGMTLTGYPPAAEVLRHYLRHVAERPPTVGRYVVLADLWRRGASGRAVDLAVIDPALPGMVRDVLDRPEWWETYRQARDEGDTHAEWLATTGWRGP
;
A
#
# COMPACT_ATOMS: atom_id res chain seq x y z
N MET A 1 36.52 -14.23 -8.50
CA MET A 1 36.97 -12.98 -7.85
C MET A 1 35.96 -12.65 -6.78
N THR A 2 36.31 -12.96 -5.53
CA THR A 2 35.49 -12.76 -4.34
C THR A 2 35.63 -11.31 -3.89
N GLU A 3 34.60 -10.50 -4.11
CA GLU A 3 34.50 -9.16 -3.52
C GLU A 3 34.44 -9.26 -2.00
N LYS A 4 35.19 -8.39 -1.32
CA LYS A 4 35.11 -8.19 0.13
C LYS A 4 33.68 -7.76 0.51
N PRO A 5 33.16 -8.15 1.70
CA PRO A 5 31.91 -7.60 2.19
C PRO A 5 32.10 -6.08 2.36
N GLY A 6 31.39 -5.29 1.57
CA GLY A 6 31.37 -3.84 1.70
C GLY A 6 30.80 -3.43 3.06
N GLU A 7 31.28 -2.32 3.60
CA GLU A 7 30.75 -1.71 4.82
C GLU A 7 29.20 -1.68 4.80
N PRO A 8 28.52 -1.98 5.91
CA PRO A 8 27.07 -1.91 5.97
C PRO A 8 26.66 -0.45 5.72
N GLY A 9 26.16 -0.17 4.51
CA GLY A 9 25.69 1.16 4.13
C GLY A 9 24.43 1.53 4.90
N SER A 10 24.16 2.84 5.02
CA SER A 10 22.91 3.34 5.59
C SER A 10 21.69 2.75 4.86
N LEU A 11 20.54 2.65 5.55
CA LEU A 11 19.29 2.21 4.93
C LEU A 11 18.90 3.12 3.75
N TYR A 12 19.19 4.42 3.87
CA TYR A 12 19.00 5.37 2.78
C TYR A 12 19.82 4.99 1.54
N ASP A 13 21.11 4.70 1.70
CA ASP A 13 21.98 4.36 0.56
C ASP A 13 21.59 3.01 -0.05
N ILE A 14 21.14 2.05 0.76
CA ILE A 14 20.62 0.77 0.28
C ILE A 14 19.37 0.99 -0.56
N ALA A 15 18.36 1.69 -0.03
CA ALA A 15 17.12 1.99 -0.75
C ALA A 15 17.38 2.79 -2.04
N LEU A 16 18.27 3.79 -1.98
CA LEU A 16 18.62 4.59 -3.14
C LEU A 16 19.33 3.78 -4.23
N ARG A 17 20.30 2.93 -3.87
CA ARG A 17 20.99 2.04 -4.81
C ARG A 17 20.02 1.06 -5.44
N TRP A 18 19.17 0.42 -4.64
CA TRP A 18 18.15 -0.50 -5.15
C TRP A 18 17.22 0.20 -6.13
N HIS A 19 16.66 1.34 -5.74
CA HIS A 19 15.73 2.08 -6.58
C HIS A 19 16.35 2.52 -7.92
N ARG A 20 17.63 2.91 -7.91
CA ARG A 20 18.34 3.25 -9.16
C ARG A 20 18.52 2.04 -10.08
N ALA A 21 18.80 0.87 -9.52
CA ALA A 21 18.92 -0.36 -10.28
C ALA A 21 17.55 -0.89 -10.76
N ASN A 22 16.50 -0.68 -9.96
CA ASN A 22 15.16 -1.20 -10.19
C ASN A 22 14.07 -0.11 -10.00
N PRO A 23 13.92 0.85 -10.94
CA PRO A 23 13.10 2.05 -10.71
C PRO A 23 11.60 1.82 -10.50
N ARG A 24 11.10 0.64 -10.87
CA ARG A 24 9.70 0.24 -10.78
C ARG A 24 9.45 -0.95 -9.85
N ALA A 25 10.50 -1.65 -9.41
CA ALA A 25 10.32 -2.78 -8.52
C ALA A 25 10.17 -2.29 -7.08
N PRO A 26 9.33 -2.95 -6.26
CA PRO A 26 9.35 -2.75 -4.83
C PRO A 26 10.74 -3.08 -4.25
N LEU A 27 11.02 -2.57 -3.06
CA LEU A 27 12.15 -3.02 -2.29
C LEU A 27 11.88 -4.48 -1.84
N PRO A 28 12.84 -5.41 -1.98
CA PRO A 28 12.69 -6.76 -1.44
C PRO A 28 12.54 -6.74 0.08
N ASP A 29 11.74 -7.65 0.62
CA ASP A 29 11.52 -7.77 2.05
C ASP A 29 12.83 -8.09 2.82
N ASP A 30 13.82 -8.69 2.15
CA ASP A 30 15.15 -9.02 2.70
C ASP A 30 16.19 -7.92 2.47
N ALA A 31 15.83 -6.77 1.88
CA ALA A 31 16.73 -5.64 1.69
C ALA A 31 17.00 -4.84 3.00
N GLU A 32 16.46 -5.30 4.13
CA GLU A 32 16.77 -4.80 5.46
C GLU A 32 18.04 -5.53 5.99
N PRO A 33 19.19 -4.84 6.15
CA PRO A 33 20.47 -5.44 6.52
C PRO A 33 20.50 -6.08 7.92
N ASP A 34 19.54 -5.73 8.77
CA ASP A 34 19.25 -6.46 10.01
C ASP A 34 17.82 -6.98 9.90
N GLY A 35 17.63 -8.29 10.05
CA GLY A 35 16.32 -8.97 9.94
C GLY A 35 15.29 -8.41 10.92
N GLY A 36 14.68 -7.28 10.54
CA GLY A 36 13.90 -6.38 11.37
C GLY A 36 14.64 -5.97 12.64
N CYS A 37 14.26 -4.82 13.21
CA CYS A 37 14.02 -4.84 14.65
C CYS A 37 12.80 -5.74 14.88
N GLY A 38 12.92 -7.04 14.57
CA GLY A 38 11.82 -7.96 14.39
C GLY A 38 11.16 -8.16 15.73
N PHE A 39 10.06 -7.44 15.98
CA PHE A 39 9.26 -7.49 17.19
C PHE A 39 10.08 -7.86 18.42
N VAL A 40 11.24 -7.20 18.62
CA VAL A 40 12.20 -7.62 19.66
C VAL A 40 11.40 -7.63 20.95
N ARG A 41 11.32 -8.82 21.53
CA ARG A 41 10.38 -9.16 22.58
C ARG A 41 10.55 -8.15 23.70
N ARG A 42 9.59 -7.21 23.78
CA ARG A 42 9.60 -6.09 24.73
C ARG A 42 10.05 -6.57 26.10
N GLY A 43 11.03 -5.88 26.68
CA GLY A 43 11.18 -5.90 28.13
C GLY A 43 9.84 -5.47 28.74
N LYS A 44 9.25 -6.31 29.59
CA LYS A 44 8.01 -5.98 30.31
C LYS A 44 8.25 -4.70 31.13
N GLY A 45 7.66 -3.56 30.76
CA GLY A 45 7.64 -2.40 31.65
C GLY A 45 7.25 -1.06 31.01
N SER A 46 7.85 -0.67 29.89
CA SER A 46 7.67 0.69 29.36
C SER A 46 6.66 0.75 28.22
N PRO A 47 5.75 1.75 28.20
CA PRO A 47 4.91 2.01 27.04
C PRO A 47 5.77 2.29 25.80
N PRO A 48 5.32 1.88 24.59
CA PRO A 48 6.04 2.19 23.35
C PRO A 48 6.26 3.71 23.21
N GLY A 49 7.44 4.12 22.73
CA GLY A 49 7.81 5.52 22.53
C GLY A 49 8.41 6.24 23.72
N VAL A 50 8.26 5.74 24.95
CA VAL A 50 8.75 6.47 26.12
C VAL A 50 10.28 6.51 26.15
N ALA A 51 10.95 5.37 25.95
CA ALA A 51 12.41 5.30 25.94
C ALA A 51 13.03 6.13 24.79
N ALA A 52 12.41 6.10 23.60
CA ALA A 52 12.84 6.92 22.47
C ALA A 52 12.63 8.42 22.74
N ALA A 53 11.51 8.81 23.36
CA ALA A 53 11.26 10.19 23.77
C ALA A 53 12.26 10.68 24.83
N GLU A 54 12.58 9.85 25.82
CA GLU A 54 13.62 10.16 26.82
C GLU A 54 15.01 10.31 26.18
N ALA A 55 15.34 9.48 25.19
CA ALA A 55 16.58 9.61 24.43
C ALA A 55 16.63 10.95 23.67
N LEU A 56 15.52 11.35 23.05
CA LEU A 56 15.39 12.66 22.38
C LEU A 56 15.55 13.82 23.37
N ASP A 57 14.81 13.80 24.49
CA ASP A 57 14.89 14.85 25.50
C ASP A 57 16.32 15.00 26.03
N ARG A 58 17.01 13.88 26.29
CA ARG A 58 18.40 13.87 26.75
C ARG A 58 19.36 14.42 25.70
N HIS A 59 19.19 14.02 24.43
CA HIS A 59 19.99 14.53 23.32
C HIS A 59 19.83 16.05 23.15
N PHE A 60 18.59 16.55 23.16
CA PHE A 60 18.35 17.98 22.95
C PHE A 60 18.69 18.84 24.17
N ALA A 61 18.70 18.28 25.39
CA ALA A 61 19.16 18.98 26.60
C ALA A 61 20.68 19.17 26.65
N ASP A 62 21.46 18.33 25.96
CA ASP A 62 22.92 18.42 25.91
C ASP A 62 23.38 19.07 24.59
N PRO A 63 23.92 20.30 24.59
CA PRO A 63 24.42 20.97 23.39
C PRO A 63 25.60 20.26 22.72
N ALA A 64 26.33 19.40 23.44
CA ALA A 64 27.47 18.66 22.90
C ALA A 64 27.08 17.32 22.28
N ALA A 65 25.84 16.84 22.50
CA ALA A 65 25.39 15.57 21.99
C ALA A 65 25.28 15.56 20.46
N THR A 66 25.86 14.54 19.84
CA THR A 66 25.86 14.37 18.38
C THR A 66 24.67 13.52 17.92
N PRO A 67 24.24 13.64 16.64
CA PRO A 67 23.21 12.77 16.09
C PRO A 67 23.55 11.27 16.15
N ALA A 68 24.83 10.90 16.10
CA ALA A 68 25.28 9.52 16.25
C ALA A 68 25.04 8.96 17.66
N ASP A 69 25.19 9.79 18.70
CA ASP A 69 24.87 9.41 20.08
C ASP A 69 23.37 9.11 20.22
N LEU A 70 22.52 9.90 19.56
CA LEU A 70 21.08 9.67 19.53
C LEU A 70 20.73 8.40 18.75
N ASP A 71 21.33 8.17 17.59
CA ASP A 71 21.13 6.97 16.77
C ASP A 71 21.39 5.69 17.59
N HIS A 72 22.52 5.67 18.30
CA HIS A 72 22.86 4.58 19.21
C HIS A 72 21.83 4.44 20.35
N ALA A 73 21.43 5.54 20.97
CA ALA A 73 20.47 5.52 22.09
C ALA A 73 19.08 4.98 21.67
N VAL A 74 18.57 5.38 20.50
CA VAL A 74 17.27 4.89 20.01
C VAL A 74 17.35 3.44 19.53
N HIS A 75 18.51 2.99 19.04
CA HIS A 75 18.75 1.59 18.76
C HIS A 75 18.68 0.72 20.03
N LEU A 76 19.38 1.15 21.09
CA LEU A 76 19.37 0.46 22.38
C LEU A 76 17.97 0.42 23.02
N ALA A 77 17.15 1.43 22.78
CA ALA A 77 15.75 1.43 23.21
C ALA A 77 14.91 0.34 22.50
N ALA A 78 15.39 -0.21 21.39
CA ALA A 78 14.74 -1.23 20.56
C ALA A 78 13.29 -0.86 20.17
N ASP A 79 13.03 0.44 19.99
CA ASP A 79 11.70 0.99 19.73
C ASP A 79 11.56 1.34 18.25
N ALA A 80 11.50 0.32 17.40
CA ALA A 80 11.21 0.50 15.98
C ALA A 80 9.73 0.88 15.81
N GLN A 81 9.49 2.18 15.74
CA GLN A 81 8.14 2.73 15.59
C GLN A 81 7.69 2.61 14.15
N VAL A 82 6.77 1.69 13.86
CA VAL A 82 6.17 1.61 12.53
C VAL A 82 5.15 2.75 12.33
N HIS A 83 4.51 3.20 13.42
CA HIS A 83 3.51 4.28 13.40
C HIS A 83 3.95 5.47 14.25
N GLY A 84 3.32 6.62 14.00
CA GLY A 84 3.54 7.82 14.82
C GLY A 84 3.28 7.55 16.29
N ASN A 85 4.22 7.95 17.14
CA ASN A 85 4.11 7.84 18.59
C ASN A 85 3.98 9.23 19.22
N ALA A 86 2.97 9.40 20.08
CA ALA A 86 2.69 10.69 20.72
C ALA A 86 3.83 11.19 21.61
N HIS A 87 4.55 10.30 22.30
CA HIS A 87 5.66 10.68 23.17
C HIS A 87 6.86 11.19 22.36
N VAL A 88 7.22 10.47 21.30
CA VAL A 88 8.33 10.86 20.40
C VAL A 88 7.98 12.14 19.65
N THR A 89 6.74 12.27 19.17
CA THR A 89 6.26 13.50 18.53
C THR A 89 6.35 14.68 19.50
N ALA A 90 5.89 14.52 20.74
CA ALA A 90 5.94 15.59 21.74
C ALA A 90 7.38 15.97 22.12
N ALA A 91 8.31 14.99 22.19
CA ALA A 91 9.73 15.27 22.42
C ALA A 91 10.35 16.05 21.25
N ALA A 92 10.05 15.64 20.02
CA ALA A 92 10.47 16.35 18.81
C ALA A 92 9.95 17.80 18.75
N GLU A 93 8.70 18.03 19.18
CA GLU A 93 8.08 19.36 19.19
C GLU A 93 8.61 20.28 20.31
N ARG A 94 9.18 19.73 21.39
CA ARG A 94 9.83 20.52 22.45
C ARG A 94 11.24 20.97 22.09
N ALA A 95 11.89 20.28 21.16
CA ALA A 95 13.27 20.55 20.77
C ALA A 95 13.41 21.89 20.02
N ASP A 96 14.62 22.43 19.99
CA ASP A 96 14.94 23.52 19.09
C ASP A 96 14.66 23.10 17.63
N PRO A 97 13.82 23.84 16.86
CA PRO A 97 13.40 23.40 15.53
C PRO A 97 14.54 23.21 14.54
N GLY A 98 15.58 24.05 14.60
CA GLY A 98 16.74 23.96 13.70
C GLY A 98 17.57 22.72 13.99
N ARG A 99 17.91 22.52 15.27
CA ARG A 99 18.66 21.34 15.72
C ARG A 99 17.88 20.04 15.47
N ALA A 100 16.58 20.03 15.74
CA ALA A 100 15.72 18.87 15.48
C ALA A 100 15.72 18.51 13.99
N HIS A 101 15.63 19.52 13.11
CA HIS A 101 15.65 19.33 11.66
C HIS A 101 16.98 18.78 11.17
N GLU A 102 18.11 19.34 11.61
CA GLU A 102 19.45 18.88 11.26
C GLU A 102 19.72 17.45 11.74
N THR A 103 19.37 17.14 13.00
CA THR A 103 19.47 15.79 13.55
C THR A 103 18.57 14.81 12.77
N GLY A 104 17.35 15.22 12.41
CA GLY A 104 16.44 14.41 11.61
C GLY A 104 17.02 14.07 10.23
N ARG A 105 17.60 15.05 9.54
CA ARG A 105 18.28 14.82 8.25
C ARG A 105 19.44 13.86 8.40
N TRP A 106 20.24 14.03 9.45
CA TRP A 106 21.38 13.17 9.71
C TRP A 106 20.95 11.72 9.93
N LEU A 107 19.96 11.49 10.80
CA LEU A 107 19.48 10.15 11.12
C LEU A 107 18.93 9.41 9.89
N VAL A 108 18.05 10.05 9.12
CA VAL A 108 17.51 9.40 7.92
C VAL A 108 18.60 9.11 6.89
N ARG A 109 19.64 9.95 6.81
CA ARG A 109 20.72 9.80 5.84
C ARG A 109 21.77 8.75 6.23
N HIS A 110 22.04 8.55 7.51
CA HIS A 110 23.20 7.79 7.97
C HIS A 110 22.86 6.56 8.82
N SER A 111 21.65 6.46 9.37
CA SER A 111 21.29 5.34 10.23
C SER A 111 21.27 4.01 9.46
N GLY A 112 21.85 2.98 10.09
CA GLY A 112 21.85 1.60 9.59
C GLY A 112 20.62 0.80 10.00
N HIS A 113 19.73 1.37 10.82
CA HIS A 113 18.60 0.65 11.42
C HIS A 113 17.30 1.46 11.46
N LEU A 114 16.17 0.75 11.46
CA LEU A 114 14.83 1.37 11.38
C LEU A 114 14.54 2.34 12.53
N CYS A 115 14.98 2.07 13.77
CA CYS A 115 14.74 2.96 14.92
C CYS A 115 15.22 4.40 14.66
N GLY A 116 16.47 4.51 14.19
CA GLY A 116 17.11 5.79 13.85
C GLY A 116 16.44 6.47 12.67
N VAL A 117 16.17 5.74 11.58
CA VAL A 117 15.46 6.28 10.41
C VAL A 117 14.06 6.78 10.79
N ASN A 118 13.28 5.99 11.52
CA ASN A 118 11.92 6.36 11.92
C ASN A 118 11.89 7.55 12.89
N THR A 119 12.84 7.60 13.84
CA THR A 119 13.05 8.79 14.68
C THR A 119 13.37 10.01 13.82
N GLY A 120 14.26 9.85 12.84
CA GLY A 120 14.59 10.90 11.88
C GLY A 120 13.38 11.40 11.09
N ILE A 121 12.53 10.50 10.57
CA ILE A 121 11.29 10.89 9.86
C ILE A 121 10.37 11.71 10.77
N VAL A 122 10.21 11.32 12.04
CA VAL A 122 9.40 12.07 13.01
C VAL A 122 9.97 13.47 13.25
N LEU A 123 11.30 13.60 13.40
CA LEU A 123 11.96 14.90 13.54
C LEU A 123 11.75 15.79 12.31
N LEU A 124 11.88 15.25 11.09
CA LEU A 124 11.63 16.02 9.85
C LEU A 124 10.16 16.47 9.74
N GLY A 125 9.23 15.70 10.31
CA GLY A 125 7.81 16.02 10.33
C GLY A 125 7.41 17.23 11.19
N THR A 126 8.30 17.75 12.04
CA THR A 126 8.08 18.98 12.80
C THR A 126 8.34 20.21 11.92
N ALA A 127 9.44 20.22 11.16
CA ALA A 127 9.82 21.31 10.26
C ALA A 127 8.96 21.39 9.00
N ARG A 128 8.52 20.23 8.48
CA ARG A 128 7.68 20.10 7.27
C ARG A 128 8.30 20.78 6.03
N ASP A 129 9.62 20.75 5.92
CA ASP A 129 10.36 21.36 4.82
C ASP A 129 10.22 20.51 3.54
N PRO A 130 9.70 21.07 2.42
CA PRO A 130 9.64 20.37 1.14
C PRO A 130 10.98 19.84 0.63
N ALA A 131 12.11 20.43 1.04
CA ALA A 131 13.45 19.94 0.69
C ALA A 131 13.74 18.53 1.24
N ASP A 132 12.97 18.06 2.22
CA ASP A 132 13.13 16.72 2.82
C ASP A 132 12.35 15.63 2.09
N ILE A 133 11.46 16.00 1.16
CA ILE A 133 10.66 15.03 0.40
C ILE A 133 11.53 13.94 -0.25
N PRO A 134 12.66 14.25 -0.92
CA PRO A 134 13.52 13.21 -1.49
C PRO A 134 14.10 12.26 -0.45
N LEU A 135 14.38 12.74 0.75
CA LEU A 135 14.94 11.93 1.83
C LEU A 135 13.86 10.98 2.39
N ILE A 136 12.71 11.54 2.76
CA ILE A 136 11.57 10.81 3.35
C ILE A 136 11.02 9.78 2.37
N ARG A 137 10.85 10.13 1.08
CA ARG A 137 10.33 9.19 0.08
C ARG A 137 11.29 8.03 -0.18
N THR A 138 12.61 8.24 -0.11
CA THR A 138 13.59 7.18 -0.39
C THR A 138 13.56 6.12 0.70
N VAL A 139 13.61 6.52 1.97
CA VAL A 139 13.46 5.55 3.07
C VAL A 139 12.03 5.01 3.19
N GLY A 140 11.03 5.76 2.72
CA GLY A 140 9.64 5.29 2.65
C GLY A 140 9.43 4.08 1.74
N LEU A 141 10.42 3.66 0.93
CA LEU A 141 10.38 2.42 0.15
C LEU A 141 10.40 1.15 1.02
N TYR A 142 10.86 1.24 2.28
CA TYR A 142 10.74 0.15 3.24
C TYR A 142 9.29 0.03 3.69
N SER A 143 8.55 -0.87 3.04
CA SER A 143 7.08 -0.95 3.16
C SER A 143 6.59 -1.20 4.58
N ASP A 144 7.16 -2.19 5.26
CA ASP A 144 6.73 -2.56 6.61
C ASP A 144 7.45 -1.75 7.71
N GLY A 145 8.63 -1.21 7.41
CA GLY A 145 9.47 -0.51 8.39
C GLY A 145 9.22 1.01 8.48
N CYS A 146 9.12 1.70 7.34
CA CYS A 146 9.14 3.17 7.30
C CYS A 146 7.92 3.79 6.60
N ALA A 147 7.25 3.08 5.69
CA ALA A 147 6.27 3.67 4.78
C ALA A 147 5.10 4.37 5.51
N ALA A 148 4.61 3.82 6.62
CA ALA A 148 3.52 4.44 7.36
C ALA A 148 3.91 5.82 7.93
N LEU A 149 5.10 5.95 8.52
CA LEU A 149 5.63 7.22 9.00
C LEU A 149 5.97 8.19 7.86
N ALA A 150 6.56 7.67 6.77
CA ALA A 150 6.88 8.47 5.59
C ALA A 150 5.61 9.07 4.98
N VAL A 151 4.57 8.25 4.76
CA VAL A 151 3.27 8.70 4.24
C VAL A 151 2.60 9.71 5.18
N ALA A 152 2.58 9.45 6.49
CA ALA A 152 2.01 10.38 7.46
C ALA A 152 2.73 11.74 7.47
N THR A 153 4.05 11.72 7.32
CA THR A 153 4.90 12.92 7.27
C THR A 153 4.69 13.68 5.97
N LEU A 154 4.78 13.00 4.82
CA LEU A 154 4.56 13.58 3.50
C LEU A 154 3.15 14.18 3.36
N SER A 155 2.14 13.59 4.00
CA SER A 155 0.76 14.11 3.99
C SER A 155 0.65 15.52 4.58
N ARG A 156 1.62 15.92 5.41
CA ARG A 156 1.69 17.23 6.09
C ARG A 156 2.61 18.22 5.40
N ILE A 157 3.43 17.77 4.45
CA ILE A 157 4.38 18.62 3.69
C ILE A 157 3.69 19.16 2.42
N ARG A 158 3.94 20.42 2.08
CA ARG A 158 3.46 21.01 0.83
C ARG A 158 3.98 20.19 -0.36
N ASN A 159 3.09 19.81 -1.28
CA ASN A 159 3.38 18.95 -2.44
C ASN A 159 3.86 17.53 -2.08
N GLY A 160 3.72 17.09 -0.82
CA GLY A 160 4.14 15.75 -0.41
C GLY A 160 3.29 14.63 -0.99
N HIS A 161 2.05 14.91 -1.43
CA HIS A 161 1.16 13.87 -1.98
C HIS A 161 1.63 13.33 -3.35
N ASP A 162 2.40 14.09 -4.13
CA ASP A 162 3.01 13.58 -5.37
C ASP A 162 4.10 12.55 -5.04
N ALA A 163 4.81 12.72 -3.92
CA ALA A 163 5.73 11.72 -3.41
C ALA A 163 4.99 10.51 -2.82
N ILE A 164 3.80 10.69 -2.24
CA ILE A 164 2.95 9.58 -1.80
C ILE A 164 2.45 8.78 -3.01
N LEU A 165 2.03 9.44 -4.09
CA LEU A 165 1.67 8.77 -5.34
C LEU A 165 2.84 7.95 -5.88
N TRP A 166 4.02 8.57 -5.94
CA TRP A 166 5.25 7.90 -6.35
C TRP A 166 5.58 6.67 -5.49
N LEU A 167 5.35 6.74 -4.18
CA LEU A 167 5.47 5.61 -3.26
C LEU A 167 4.40 4.56 -3.53
N ALA A 168 3.14 4.96 -3.70
CA ALA A 168 2.02 4.06 -3.95
C ALA A 168 2.24 3.22 -5.21
N GLU A 169 2.92 3.73 -6.24
CA GLU A 169 3.28 2.95 -7.44
C GLU A 169 4.37 1.89 -7.20
N ARG A 170 5.10 1.96 -6.09
CA ARG A 170 6.32 1.17 -5.82
C ARG A 170 6.24 0.33 -4.56
N LEU A 171 5.26 0.58 -3.70
CA LEU A 171 5.03 -0.18 -2.49
C LEU A 171 4.07 -1.35 -2.75
N THR A 172 4.29 -2.40 -1.97
CA THR A 172 3.42 -3.57 -1.77
C THR A 172 3.04 -3.67 -0.30
N GLY A 173 2.13 -4.56 0.08
CA GLY A 173 1.79 -4.82 1.48
C GLY A 173 1.25 -3.60 2.23
N TRP A 174 1.65 -3.46 3.50
CA TRP A 174 1.09 -2.44 4.38
C TRP A 174 1.48 -1.01 3.97
N GLY A 175 2.71 -0.79 3.51
CA GLY A 175 3.15 0.51 3.01
C GLY A 175 2.27 1.05 1.89
N ARG A 176 1.84 0.16 0.97
CA ARG A 176 0.91 0.53 -0.10
C ARG A 176 -0.46 0.93 0.45
N SER A 177 -0.99 0.16 1.40
CA SER A 177 -2.27 0.46 2.06
C SER A 177 -2.27 1.87 2.68
N TYR A 178 -1.20 2.25 3.39
CA TYR A 178 -1.08 3.60 3.95
C TYR A 178 -1.05 4.69 2.86
N ALA A 179 -0.27 4.46 1.79
CA ALA A 179 -0.14 5.41 0.70
C ALA A 179 -1.48 5.60 -0.04
N VAL A 180 -2.17 4.52 -0.40
CA VAL A 180 -3.48 4.56 -1.07
C VAL A 180 -4.52 5.24 -0.18
N GLY A 181 -4.59 4.90 1.11
CA GLY A 181 -5.50 5.57 2.05
C GLY A 181 -5.23 7.08 2.16
N ALA A 182 -3.97 7.51 2.06
CA ALA A 182 -3.65 8.94 2.00
C ALA A 182 -4.11 9.61 0.70
N LEU A 183 -4.00 8.93 -0.44
CA LEU A 183 -4.49 9.41 -1.73
C LEU A 183 -6.03 9.46 -1.79
N CYS A 184 -6.72 8.51 -1.15
CA CYS A 184 -8.19 8.52 -1.00
C CYS A 184 -8.69 9.80 -0.30
N ARG A 185 -7.99 10.27 0.74
CA ARG A 185 -8.29 11.55 1.40
C ARG A 185 -8.09 12.79 0.50
N ARG A 186 -7.42 12.62 -0.63
CA ARG A 186 -7.20 13.64 -1.68
C ARG A 186 -7.74 13.19 -3.03
N ALA A 187 -8.81 12.37 -3.03
CA ALA A 187 -9.33 11.79 -4.25
C ALA A 187 -9.66 12.82 -5.33
N GLY A 188 -10.07 14.05 -5.00
CA GLY A 188 -10.29 15.10 -6.01
C GLY A 188 -9.09 15.32 -6.95
N THR A 189 -7.85 15.20 -6.46
CA THR A 189 -6.62 15.33 -7.27
C THR A 189 -6.20 14.00 -7.89
N TYR A 190 -6.32 12.90 -7.14
CA TYR A 190 -5.76 11.60 -7.51
C TYR A 190 -6.81 10.60 -8.04
N ARG A 191 -8.02 11.08 -8.34
CA ARG A 191 -9.17 10.26 -8.76
C ARG A 191 -8.81 9.36 -9.94
N ASP A 192 -8.12 9.92 -10.92
CA ASP A 192 -7.83 9.23 -12.18
C ASP A 192 -6.94 8.00 -11.96
N TRP A 193 -5.91 8.15 -11.13
CA TRP A 193 -5.02 7.06 -10.72
C TRP A 193 -5.73 6.05 -9.82
N LEU A 194 -6.55 6.52 -8.88
CA LEU A 194 -7.31 5.66 -7.97
C LEU A 194 -8.25 4.70 -8.73
N LEU A 195 -8.83 5.17 -9.84
CA LEU A 195 -9.74 4.43 -10.70
C LEU A 195 -9.08 3.44 -11.66
N ARG A 196 -7.75 3.43 -11.76
CA ARG A 196 -7.03 2.64 -12.77
C ARG A 196 -5.90 1.79 -12.23
N SER A 197 -5.29 2.18 -11.11
CA SER A 197 -4.01 1.59 -10.69
C SER A 197 -3.91 1.30 -9.19
N ALA A 198 -4.93 1.60 -8.38
CA ALA A 198 -4.81 1.55 -6.92
C ALA A 198 -4.59 0.14 -6.36
N CYS A 199 -5.13 -0.91 -7.00
CA CYS A 199 -5.32 -2.24 -6.39
C CYS A 199 -4.69 -3.38 -7.21
N PRO A 200 -3.36 -3.51 -7.29
CA PRO A 200 -2.69 -4.65 -7.92
C PRO A 200 -2.21 -5.72 -6.92
N ASP A 201 -2.52 -5.63 -5.63
CA ASP A 201 -1.73 -6.22 -4.55
C ASP A 201 -2.54 -7.15 -3.60
N VAL A 202 -1.84 -7.99 -2.83
CA VAL A 202 -2.43 -9.01 -1.95
C VAL A 202 -3.24 -8.42 -0.78
N LEU A 203 -2.93 -7.20 -0.35
CA LEU A 203 -3.64 -6.49 0.72
C LEU A 203 -4.73 -5.54 0.22
N ASP A 204 -5.08 -5.58 -1.07
CA ASP A 204 -6.11 -4.69 -1.64
C ASP A 204 -7.46 -4.77 -0.92
N GLY A 205 -7.79 -5.92 -0.33
CA GLY A 205 -9.00 -6.13 0.46
C GLY A 205 -9.21 -5.07 1.55
N TYR A 206 -8.12 -4.54 2.13
CA TYR A 206 -8.20 -3.54 3.19
C TYR A 206 -8.66 -2.16 2.73
N TYR A 207 -8.44 -1.79 1.45
CA TYR A 207 -8.68 -0.43 0.95
C TYR A 207 -9.49 -0.35 -0.35
N ALA A 208 -9.82 -1.46 -1.01
CA ALA A 208 -10.56 -1.45 -2.28
C ALA A 208 -11.91 -0.70 -2.21
N GLY A 209 -12.67 -0.88 -1.12
CA GLY A 209 -13.93 -0.14 -0.95
C GLY A 209 -13.72 1.34 -0.57
N GLU A 210 -12.62 1.68 0.10
CA GLU A 210 -12.23 3.09 0.32
C GLU A 210 -11.92 3.75 -1.03
N VAL A 211 -11.16 3.09 -1.89
CA VAL A 211 -10.87 3.53 -3.27
C VAL A 211 -12.16 3.73 -4.06
N ALA A 212 -13.03 2.71 -4.09
CA ALA A 212 -14.30 2.76 -4.82
C ALA A 212 -15.23 3.89 -4.35
N THR A 213 -15.20 4.19 -3.05
CA THR A 213 -15.99 5.27 -2.45
C THR A 213 -15.37 6.64 -2.75
N ALA A 214 -14.10 6.82 -2.42
CA ALA A 214 -13.41 8.10 -2.52
C ALA A 214 -13.27 8.57 -3.98
N ALA A 215 -13.03 7.64 -4.91
CA ALA A 215 -12.92 7.95 -6.33
C ALA A 215 -14.28 8.08 -7.05
N HIS A 216 -15.40 7.90 -6.33
CA HIS A 216 -16.75 7.85 -6.90
C HIS A 216 -16.82 6.88 -8.09
N LEU A 217 -16.45 5.62 -7.86
CA LEU A 217 -16.43 4.57 -8.88
C LEU A 217 -17.78 4.43 -9.59
N HIS A 218 -18.89 4.51 -8.85
CA HIS A 218 -20.24 4.50 -9.42
C HIS A 218 -20.43 5.55 -10.52
N ALA A 219 -20.00 6.80 -10.31
CA ALA A 219 -20.11 7.83 -11.33
C ALA A 219 -19.17 7.62 -12.52
N ALA A 220 -18.02 6.93 -12.32
CA ALA A 220 -17.09 6.61 -13.39
C ALA A 220 -17.62 5.50 -14.30
N VAL A 221 -18.12 4.41 -13.72
CA VAL A 221 -18.58 3.23 -14.48
C VAL A 221 -19.95 3.43 -15.13
N THR A 222 -20.76 4.39 -14.66
CA THR A 222 -22.04 4.73 -15.28
C THR A 222 -21.91 5.71 -16.45
N ALA A 223 -20.69 6.19 -16.73
CA ALA A 223 -20.44 7.04 -17.87
C ALA A 223 -20.75 6.31 -19.19
N PRO A 224 -21.24 7.02 -20.24
CA PRO A 224 -21.53 6.39 -21.53
C PRO A 224 -20.32 5.75 -22.20
N VAL A 225 -19.13 6.30 -21.93
CA VAL A 225 -17.86 5.81 -22.46
C VAL A 225 -16.93 5.53 -21.29
N VAL A 226 -16.50 4.28 -21.19
CA VAL A 226 -15.57 3.75 -20.19
C VAL A 226 -14.38 3.18 -20.96
N ASP A 227 -13.16 3.60 -20.64
CA ASP A 227 -11.96 3.00 -21.24
C ASP A 227 -11.65 1.61 -20.66
N ASP A 228 -10.81 0.83 -21.33
CA ASP A 228 -10.51 -0.55 -20.90
C ASP A 228 -9.78 -0.59 -19.56
N GLU A 229 -8.94 0.40 -19.25
CA GLU A 229 -8.16 0.43 -18.01
C GLU A 229 -9.07 0.66 -16.78
N LEU A 230 -9.98 1.63 -16.86
CA LEU A 230 -11.02 1.86 -15.86
C LEU A 230 -11.92 0.62 -15.72
N LEU A 231 -12.29 -0.02 -16.82
CA LEU A 231 -13.15 -1.20 -16.78
C LEU A 231 -12.45 -2.37 -16.08
N ASP A 232 -11.20 -2.65 -16.43
CA ASP A 232 -10.43 -3.76 -15.88
C ASP A 232 -10.16 -3.54 -14.39
N HIS A 233 -9.77 -2.32 -14.00
CA HIS A 233 -9.58 -1.97 -12.59
C HIS A 233 -10.89 -2.01 -11.80
N THR A 234 -12.02 -1.62 -12.39
CA THR A 234 -13.36 -1.80 -11.79
C THR A 234 -13.63 -3.26 -11.48
N GLY A 235 -13.33 -4.16 -12.43
CA GLY A 235 -13.46 -5.61 -12.24
C GLY A 235 -12.60 -6.12 -11.08
N MET A 236 -11.37 -5.65 -10.97
CA MET A 236 -10.47 -5.98 -9.85
C MET A 236 -11.03 -5.50 -8.51
N LEU A 237 -11.50 -4.25 -8.41
CA LEU A 237 -12.12 -3.72 -7.18
C LEU A 237 -13.35 -4.55 -6.76
N LEU A 238 -14.22 -4.88 -7.71
CA LEU A 238 -15.42 -5.69 -7.45
C LEU A 238 -15.06 -7.11 -6.99
N ARG A 239 -14.13 -7.77 -7.67
CA ARG A 239 -13.61 -9.08 -7.27
C ARG A 239 -13.02 -9.04 -5.87
N THR A 240 -12.18 -8.05 -5.58
CA THR A 240 -11.56 -7.88 -4.26
C THR A 240 -12.61 -7.66 -3.17
N MET A 241 -13.58 -6.77 -3.37
CA MET A 241 -14.66 -6.53 -2.39
C MET A 241 -15.60 -7.73 -2.23
N SER A 242 -15.80 -8.55 -3.28
CA SER A 242 -16.57 -9.80 -3.19
C SER A 242 -15.88 -10.86 -2.33
N GLY A 243 -14.55 -10.77 -2.22
CA GLY A 243 -13.73 -11.71 -1.50
C GLY A 243 -13.15 -11.20 -0.20
N CYS A 244 -13.43 -9.95 0.15
CA CYS A 244 -12.96 -9.34 1.37
C CYS A 244 -13.65 -9.99 2.57
N HIS A 245 -12.83 -10.38 3.56
CA HIS A 245 -13.27 -10.83 4.87
C HIS A 245 -12.49 -10.04 5.92
N GLY A 246 -13.13 -9.65 7.03
CA GLY A 246 -12.46 -8.92 8.11
C GLY A 246 -12.66 -7.40 8.04
N MET A 247 -11.57 -6.62 8.08
CA MET A 247 -11.60 -5.17 8.32
C MET A 247 -11.85 -4.30 7.08
N GLY A 248 -11.82 -4.88 5.88
CA GLY A 248 -12.09 -4.16 4.63
C GLY A 248 -13.58 -4.10 4.30
N MET A 249 -13.96 -3.12 3.46
CA MET A 249 -15.34 -2.97 3.00
C MET A 249 -15.69 -4.07 1.98
N THR A 250 -16.77 -4.79 2.26
CA THR A 250 -17.36 -5.78 1.35
C THR A 250 -18.32 -5.12 0.36
N LEU A 251 -18.75 -5.85 -0.67
CA LEU A 251 -19.79 -5.35 -1.60
C LEU A 251 -21.10 -4.96 -0.90
N THR A 252 -21.51 -5.66 0.18
CA THR A 252 -22.70 -5.26 0.97
C THR A 252 -22.51 -3.94 1.71
N GLY A 253 -21.28 -3.60 2.07
CA GLY A 253 -20.93 -2.34 2.71
C GLY A 253 -20.76 -1.17 1.74
N TYR A 254 -20.84 -1.42 0.44
CA TYR A 254 -20.70 -0.41 -0.62
C TYR A 254 -22.08 -0.08 -1.22
N PRO A 255 -22.73 1.03 -0.82
CA PRO A 255 -24.13 1.30 -1.19
C PRO A 255 -24.46 1.23 -2.69
N PRO A 256 -23.63 1.71 -3.63
CA PRO A 256 -23.93 1.63 -5.05
C PRO A 256 -23.49 0.31 -5.71
N ALA A 257 -23.18 -0.75 -4.94
CA ALA A 257 -22.67 -2.01 -5.47
C ALA A 257 -23.54 -2.62 -6.56
N ALA A 258 -24.86 -2.68 -6.37
CA ALA A 258 -25.79 -3.26 -7.36
C ALA A 258 -25.73 -2.51 -8.70
N GLU A 259 -25.74 -1.17 -8.66
CA GLU A 259 -25.67 -0.33 -9.85
C GLU A 259 -24.34 -0.47 -10.58
N VAL A 260 -23.24 -0.46 -9.82
CA VAL A 260 -21.87 -0.63 -10.34
C VAL A 260 -21.71 -1.99 -11.01
N LEU A 261 -22.17 -3.07 -10.36
CA LEU A 261 -22.11 -4.42 -10.92
C LEU A 261 -22.89 -4.54 -12.22
N ARG A 262 -24.12 -4.01 -12.30
CA ARG A 262 -24.92 -4.02 -13.54
C ARG A 262 -24.22 -3.28 -14.68
N HIS A 263 -23.70 -2.09 -14.41
CA HIS A 263 -23.01 -1.28 -15.42
C HIS A 263 -21.70 -1.93 -15.87
N TYR A 264 -20.90 -2.43 -14.93
CA TYR A 264 -19.70 -3.19 -15.22
C TYR A 264 -20.00 -4.39 -16.13
N LEU A 265 -21.00 -5.22 -15.79
CA LEU A 265 -21.36 -6.39 -16.59
C LEU A 265 -21.82 -6.02 -18.00
N ARG A 266 -22.61 -4.93 -18.15
CA ARG A 266 -23.01 -4.44 -19.47
C ARG A 266 -21.79 -4.01 -20.30
N HIS A 267 -20.90 -3.21 -19.72
CA HIS A 267 -19.71 -2.74 -20.42
C HIS A 267 -18.77 -3.88 -20.79
N VAL A 268 -18.55 -4.84 -19.87
CA VAL A 268 -17.71 -6.02 -20.13
C VAL A 268 -18.30 -6.90 -21.22
N ALA A 269 -19.62 -7.10 -21.23
CA ALA A 269 -20.31 -7.91 -22.23
C ALA A 269 -20.21 -7.35 -23.67
N GLU A 270 -19.92 -6.06 -23.82
CA GLU A 270 -19.76 -5.36 -25.11
C GLU A 270 -18.29 -5.27 -25.56
N ARG A 271 -17.34 -5.81 -24.77
CA ARG A 271 -15.91 -5.73 -25.04
C ARG A 271 -15.32 -7.08 -25.47
N PRO A 272 -14.19 -7.07 -26.18
CA PRO A 272 -13.42 -8.28 -26.42
C PRO A 272 -13.06 -8.96 -25.09
N PRO A 273 -13.16 -10.30 -25.01
CA PRO A 273 -12.77 -11.04 -23.83
C PRO A 273 -11.25 -10.91 -23.60
N THR A 274 -10.87 -10.86 -22.32
CA THR A 274 -9.49 -11.02 -21.87
C THR A 274 -9.48 -12.04 -20.75
N VAL A 275 -8.33 -12.69 -20.52
CA VAL A 275 -8.16 -13.66 -19.44
C VAL A 275 -8.47 -13.02 -18.08
N GLY A 276 -8.00 -11.79 -17.87
CA GLY A 276 -8.27 -11.01 -16.65
C GLY A 276 -9.77 -10.80 -16.42
N ARG A 277 -10.51 -10.36 -17.44
CA ARG A 277 -11.98 -10.17 -17.35
C ARG A 277 -12.69 -11.48 -17.08
N TYR A 278 -12.30 -12.56 -17.77
CA TYR A 278 -12.89 -13.87 -17.55
C TYR A 278 -12.68 -14.34 -16.11
N VAL A 279 -11.46 -14.22 -15.58
CA VAL A 279 -11.11 -14.60 -14.21
C VAL A 279 -11.90 -13.79 -13.18
N VAL A 280 -12.10 -12.49 -13.41
CA VAL A 280 -12.97 -11.65 -12.58
C VAL A 280 -14.40 -12.18 -12.57
N LEU A 281 -15.01 -12.40 -13.74
CA LEU A 281 -16.39 -12.88 -13.85
C LEU A 281 -16.57 -14.27 -13.23
N ALA A 282 -15.66 -15.21 -13.52
CA ALA A 282 -15.71 -16.56 -12.98
C ALA A 282 -15.59 -16.56 -11.45
N ASP A 283 -14.70 -15.74 -10.88
CA ASP A 283 -14.56 -15.65 -9.42
C ASP A 283 -15.79 -15.00 -8.77
N LEU A 284 -16.37 -13.95 -9.38
CA LEU A 284 -17.61 -13.33 -8.94
C LEU A 284 -18.78 -14.34 -8.93
N TRP A 285 -18.93 -15.12 -10.01
CA TRP A 285 -19.98 -16.15 -10.11
C TRP A 285 -19.79 -17.27 -9.09
N ARG A 286 -18.56 -17.81 -8.96
CA ARG A 286 -18.23 -18.91 -8.05
C ARG A 286 -18.50 -18.52 -6.59
N ARG A 287 -18.18 -17.29 -6.20
CA ARG A 287 -18.42 -16.79 -4.84
C ARG A 287 -19.92 -16.70 -4.55
N GLY A 288 -20.71 -16.18 -5.49
CA GLY A 288 -22.17 -16.19 -5.40
C GLY A 288 -22.77 -17.58 -5.24
N ALA A 289 -22.29 -18.56 -6.02
CA ALA A 289 -22.79 -19.94 -5.96
C ALA A 289 -22.40 -20.70 -4.67
N SER A 290 -21.30 -20.31 -4.01
CA SER A 290 -20.74 -21.05 -2.87
C SER A 290 -21.37 -20.73 -1.51
N GLY A 291 -22.12 -19.64 -1.38
CA GLY A 291 -22.71 -19.18 -0.11
C GLY A 291 -21.69 -18.79 0.99
N ARG A 292 -20.39 -18.68 0.65
CA ARG A 292 -19.28 -18.44 1.61
C ARG A 292 -18.73 -17.02 1.59
N ALA A 293 -19.25 -16.13 0.74
CA ALA A 293 -18.90 -14.72 0.65
C ALA A 293 -20.16 -13.90 0.31
N VAL A 294 -20.07 -12.56 0.19
CA VAL A 294 -21.23 -11.74 -0.20
C VAL A 294 -21.81 -12.28 -1.51
N ASP A 295 -23.01 -12.85 -1.40
CA ASP A 295 -23.70 -13.46 -2.51
C ASP A 295 -24.20 -12.37 -3.45
N LEU A 296 -23.82 -12.45 -4.74
CA LEU A 296 -24.32 -11.56 -5.77
C LEU A 296 -25.85 -11.52 -5.77
N ALA A 297 -26.53 -12.64 -5.47
CA ALA A 297 -27.97 -12.70 -5.40
C ALA A 297 -28.56 -11.89 -4.22
N VAL A 298 -27.79 -11.69 -3.14
CA VAL A 298 -28.18 -10.83 -2.02
C VAL A 298 -28.07 -9.35 -2.39
N ILE A 299 -27.09 -8.98 -3.22
CA ILE A 299 -26.97 -7.63 -3.75
C ILE A 299 -28.08 -7.36 -4.77
N ASP A 300 -28.24 -8.28 -5.72
CA ASP A 300 -29.27 -8.24 -6.76
C ASP A 300 -29.46 -9.64 -7.39
N PRO A 301 -30.66 -10.24 -7.27
CA PRO A 301 -30.96 -11.58 -7.79
C PRO A 301 -30.69 -11.79 -9.29
N ALA A 302 -30.64 -10.73 -10.09
CA ALA A 302 -30.37 -10.83 -11.53
C ALA A 302 -28.87 -11.03 -11.86
N LEU A 303 -27.96 -10.61 -10.97
CA LEU A 303 -26.52 -10.57 -11.26
C LEU A 303 -25.90 -11.95 -11.57
N PRO A 304 -26.22 -13.04 -10.85
CA PRO A 304 -25.66 -14.36 -11.18
C PRO A 304 -25.99 -14.81 -12.60
N GLY A 305 -27.22 -14.55 -13.06
CA GLY A 305 -27.66 -14.84 -14.43
C GLY A 305 -26.88 -14.00 -15.45
N MET A 306 -26.76 -12.70 -15.22
CA MET A 306 -26.00 -11.81 -16.11
C MET A 306 -24.52 -12.21 -16.23
N VAL A 307 -23.88 -12.63 -15.14
CA VAL A 307 -22.48 -13.09 -15.18
C VAL A 307 -22.37 -14.38 -15.98
N ARG A 308 -23.30 -15.32 -15.75
CA ARG A 308 -23.35 -16.59 -16.47
C ARG A 308 -23.56 -16.38 -17.97
N ASP A 309 -24.47 -15.50 -18.37
CA ASP A 309 -24.76 -15.20 -19.77
C ASP A 309 -23.53 -14.66 -20.55
N VAL A 310 -22.57 -14.05 -19.85
CA VAL A 310 -21.28 -13.64 -20.45
C VAL A 310 -20.29 -14.81 -20.48
N LEU A 311 -20.17 -15.57 -19.39
CA LEU A 311 -19.25 -16.71 -19.29
C LEU A 311 -19.61 -17.85 -20.24
N ASP A 312 -20.89 -18.06 -20.54
CA ASP A 312 -21.40 -19.10 -21.44
C ASP A 312 -21.16 -18.78 -22.93
N ARG A 313 -20.65 -17.59 -23.26
CA ARG A 313 -20.34 -17.22 -24.65
C ARG A 313 -19.08 -17.95 -25.14
N PRO A 314 -19.09 -18.52 -26.36
CA PRO A 314 -17.96 -19.30 -26.87
C PRO A 314 -16.62 -18.56 -26.87
N GLU A 315 -16.62 -17.28 -27.24
CA GLU A 315 -15.41 -16.45 -27.31
C GLU A 315 -14.78 -16.21 -25.93
N TRP A 316 -15.58 -16.15 -24.88
CA TRP A 316 -15.13 -15.98 -23.50
C TRP A 316 -14.49 -17.26 -22.97
N TRP A 317 -15.16 -18.39 -23.17
CA TRP A 317 -14.64 -19.69 -22.76
C TRP A 317 -13.35 -20.04 -23.48
N GLU A 318 -13.28 -19.82 -24.79
CA GLU A 318 -12.09 -20.15 -25.58
C GLU A 318 -10.88 -19.29 -25.19
N THR A 319 -11.10 -18.01 -24.86
CA THR A 319 -10.05 -17.11 -24.33
C THR A 319 -9.41 -17.68 -23.06
N TYR A 320 -10.22 -18.15 -22.11
CA TYR A 320 -9.72 -18.78 -20.89
C TYR A 320 -9.00 -20.10 -21.17
N ARG A 321 -9.57 -20.94 -22.04
CA ARG A 321 -9.01 -22.26 -22.37
C ARG A 321 -7.64 -22.13 -23.04
N GLN A 322 -7.51 -21.22 -24.01
CA GLN A 322 -6.25 -20.93 -24.66
C GLN A 322 -5.20 -20.42 -23.67
N ALA A 323 -5.55 -19.46 -22.82
CA ALA A 323 -4.62 -18.91 -21.84
C ALA A 323 -4.15 -19.95 -20.82
N ARG A 324 -5.04 -20.87 -20.43
CA ARG A 324 -4.67 -22.00 -19.58
C ARG A 324 -3.70 -22.95 -20.28
N ASP A 325 -3.94 -23.25 -21.56
CA ASP A 325 -3.05 -24.11 -22.36
C ASP A 325 -1.66 -23.47 -22.55
N GLU A 326 -1.60 -22.14 -22.55
CA GLU A 326 -0.36 -21.32 -22.63
C GLU A 326 0.33 -21.09 -21.28
N GLY A 327 -0.24 -21.55 -20.16
CA GLY A 327 0.34 -21.38 -18.82
C GLY A 327 0.18 -19.97 -18.24
N ASP A 328 -0.88 -19.25 -18.61
CA ASP A 328 -1.17 -17.93 -18.02
C ASP A 328 -1.44 -18.06 -16.51
N THR A 329 -0.77 -17.23 -15.71
CA THR A 329 -0.82 -17.28 -14.25
C THR A 329 -2.20 -17.03 -13.66
N HIS A 330 -3.03 -16.19 -14.31
CA HIS A 330 -4.40 -15.92 -13.86
C HIS A 330 -5.32 -17.11 -14.19
N ALA A 331 -5.14 -17.72 -15.35
CA ALA A 331 -5.88 -18.90 -15.74
C ALA A 331 -5.52 -20.11 -14.86
N GLU A 332 -4.24 -20.30 -14.57
CA GLU A 332 -3.76 -21.32 -13.62
C GLU A 332 -4.32 -21.09 -12.22
N TRP A 333 -4.24 -19.86 -11.70
CA TRP A 333 -4.84 -19.50 -10.41
C TRP A 333 -6.32 -19.91 -10.36
N LEU A 334 -7.11 -19.53 -11.37
CA LEU A 334 -8.54 -19.87 -11.41
C LEU A 334 -8.76 -21.38 -11.43
N ALA A 335 -7.97 -22.14 -12.19
CA ALA A 335 -8.04 -23.60 -12.21
C ALA A 335 -7.77 -24.23 -10.83
N THR A 336 -6.79 -23.69 -10.07
CA THR A 336 -6.52 -24.18 -8.70
C THR A 336 -7.68 -23.96 -7.72
N THR A 337 -8.60 -23.03 -8.02
CA THR A 337 -9.82 -22.83 -7.21
C THR A 337 -10.90 -23.90 -7.44
N GLY A 338 -10.63 -24.86 -8.33
CA GLY A 338 -11.58 -25.91 -8.73
C GLY A 338 -12.52 -25.51 -9.86
N TRP A 339 -12.27 -24.37 -10.53
CA TRP A 339 -13.04 -23.91 -11.68
C TRP A 339 -12.94 -24.91 -12.85
N ARG A 340 -14.09 -25.33 -13.38
CA ARG A 340 -14.18 -26.25 -14.54
C ARG A 340 -14.89 -25.65 -15.75
N GLY A 341 -15.23 -24.37 -15.68
CA GLY A 341 -16.18 -23.73 -16.59
C GLY A 341 -17.56 -23.57 -15.94
N PRO A 342 -18.44 -22.77 -16.57
CA PRO A 342 -19.81 -22.55 -16.12
C PRO A 342 -20.72 -23.78 -16.24
#